data_AF-A0A060C8N1-F1
#
_entry.id   AF-A0A060C8N1-F1
#
_cell.length_a   1.000
_cell.length_b   1.000
_cell.length_c   1.000
_cell.angle_alpha   90.00
_cell.angle_beta   90.00
_cell.angle_gamma   90.00
#
_symmetry.space_group_name_H-M   'P 1'
#
loop_
_entity.id
_entity.type
_entity.pdbx_description
1 polymer ?
#
loop_
_entity_poly.entity_id
_entity_poly.type
_entity_poly.pdbx_seq_one_letter_code
_entity_poly.pdbx_strand_id
1 'polypeptide(L)'
;YVEALARNGEEIARNLYGIEEGWVSHHTCDLWARGVPSDGQISWVTWPLSPAWLCQHLIEHWRYSGDESFLRQRAWPLVAGACRFYLAWLVEDAEGQLITPVGTSPENSYRLNGQTIAVDRGPAMDQSLIAELFAAALEIAESYDLDTALAERLRAALPRLRPL
;
A
#
# COMPACT_ATOMS: atom_id res chain seq x y z
N TYR A 1 -12.97 -11.54 2.25
CA TYR A 1 -13.13 -10.42 1.30
C TYR A 1 -11.78 -9.92 0.79
N VAL A 2 -10.87 -9.46 1.67
CA VAL A 2 -9.53 -8.97 1.27
C VAL A 2 -8.76 -9.96 0.38
N GLU A 3 -8.81 -11.27 0.67
CA GLU A 3 -8.18 -12.31 -0.18
C GLU A 3 -8.71 -12.30 -1.62
N ALA A 4 -10.00 -12.08 -1.82
CA ALA A 4 -10.59 -11.99 -3.16
C ALA A 4 -10.17 -10.70 -3.86
N LEU A 5 -10.14 -9.59 -3.11
CA LEU A 5 -9.70 -8.29 -3.61
C LEU A 5 -8.22 -8.32 -4.03
N ALA A 6 -7.37 -8.99 -3.25
CA ALA A 6 -5.95 -9.17 -3.55
C ALA A 6 -5.75 -10.01 -4.82
N ARG A 7 -6.44 -11.15 -4.97
CA ARG A 7 -6.36 -11.98 -6.18
C ARG A 7 -6.73 -11.20 -7.45
N ASN A 8 -7.81 -10.42 -7.42
CA ASN A 8 -8.16 -9.56 -8.54
C ASN A 8 -7.16 -8.39 -8.70
N GLY A 9 -6.63 -7.89 -7.58
CA GLY A 9 -5.67 -6.80 -7.50
C GLY A 9 -4.30 -7.10 -8.09
N GLU A 10 -3.91 -8.37 -8.20
CA GLU A 10 -2.68 -8.78 -8.90
C GLU A 10 -2.75 -8.46 -10.40
N GLU A 11 -3.90 -8.69 -11.03
CA GLU A 11 -4.10 -8.34 -12.44
C GLU A 11 -4.15 -6.82 -12.63
N ILE A 12 -4.74 -6.09 -11.67
CA ILE A 12 -4.77 -4.62 -11.67
C ILE A 12 -3.34 -4.07 -11.55
N ALA A 13 -2.51 -4.62 -10.67
CA ALA A 13 -1.12 -4.22 -10.50
C ALA A 13 -0.31 -4.38 -11.81
N ARG A 14 -0.45 -5.52 -12.48
CA ARG A 14 0.21 -5.75 -13.78
C ARG A 14 -0.30 -4.80 -14.86
N ASN A 15 -1.61 -4.73 -15.05
CA ASN A 15 -2.19 -4.05 -16.21
C ASN A 15 -2.14 -2.52 -16.09
N LEU A 16 -2.32 -1.95 -14.89
CA LEU A 16 -2.35 -0.50 -14.70
C LEU A 16 -1.00 0.09 -14.27
N TYR A 17 -0.19 -0.68 -13.54
CA TYR A 17 1.06 -0.18 -12.95
C TYR A 17 2.31 -0.81 -13.57
N GLY A 18 2.18 -1.89 -14.36
CA GLY A 18 3.33 -2.64 -14.86
C GLY A 18 4.10 -3.35 -13.75
N ILE A 19 3.46 -3.60 -12.61
CA ILE A 19 4.08 -4.24 -11.43
C ILE A 19 3.67 -5.71 -11.39
N GLU A 20 4.65 -6.60 -11.54
CA GLU A 20 4.45 -8.05 -11.62
C GLU A 20 4.19 -8.71 -10.27
N GLU A 21 4.73 -8.16 -9.20
CA GLU A 21 4.67 -8.73 -7.86
C GLU A 21 3.83 -7.87 -6.91
N GLY A 22 2.82 -8.49 -6.31
CA GLY A 22 1.95 -7.85 -5.34
C GLY A 22 0.55 -7.59 -5.88
N TRP A 23 -0.24 -6.84 -5.13
CA TRP A 23 -1.62 -6.54 -5.47
C TRP A 23 -1.97 -5.10 -5.10
N VAL A 24 -2.93 -4.54 -5.84
CA VAL A 24 -3.44 -3.20 -5.59
C VAL A 24 -4.95 -3.15 -5.68
N SER A 25 -5.54 -2.25 -4.89
CA SER A 25 -6.91 -1.81 -5.05
C SER A 25 -7.00 -0.33 -4.71
N HIS A 26 -8.10 0.30 -5.13
CA HIS A 26 -8.30 1.74 -5.00
C HIS A 26 -9.37 2.05 -3.95
N HIS A 27 -9.82 3.31 -3.91
CA HIS A 27 -10.80 3.81 -2.94
C HIS A 27 -12.16 3.10 -2.96
N THR A 28 -12.53 2.41 -4.06
CA THR A 28 -13.81 1.71 -4.19
C THR A 28 -13.62 0.22 -4.44
N CYS A 29 -14.57 -0.56 -3.93
CA CYS A 29 -14.73 -1.97 -4.25
C CYS A 29 -16.19 -2.42 -4.13
N ASP A 30 -16.52 -3.57 -4.72
CA ASP A 30 -17.88 -4.10 -4.78
C ASP A 30 -17.95 -5.59 -4.39
N LEU A 31 -19.16 -6.17 -4.44
CA LEU A 31 -19.39 -7.59 -4.14
C LEU A 31 -18.48 -8.54 -4.95
N TRP A 32 -18.09 -8.14 -6.15
CA TRP A 32 -17.25 -8.91 -7.07
C TRP A 32 -15.75 -8.72 -6.81
N ALA A 33 -15.40 -8.00 -5.74
CA ALA A 33 -14.05 -7.65 -5.37
C ALA A 33 -13.30 -6.93 -6.50
N ARG A 34 -14.00 -6.07 -7.26
CA ARG A 34 -13.35 -5.17 -8.23
C ARG A 34 -12.69 -4.04 -7.47
N GLY A 35 -11.38 -3.89 -7.64
CA GLY A 35 -10.59 -2.84 -6.98
C GLY A 35 -10.01 -1.80 -7.93
N VAL A 36 -10.50 -1.70 -9.16
CA VAL A 36 -10.03 -0.72 -10.16
C VAL A 36 -10.41 0.71 -9.74
N PRO A 37 -9.70 1.76 -10.22
CA PRO A 37 -10.15 3.13 -10.02
C PRO A 37 -11.58 3.30 -10.53
N SER A 38 -12.43 4.01 -9.78
CA SER A 38 -13.75 4.42 -10.28
C SER A 38 -13.63 5.62 -11.22
N ASP A 39 -14.73 5.98 -11.88
CA ASP A 39 -14.83 7.23 -12.62
C ASP A 39 -15.05 8.43 -11.66
N GLY A 40 -14.70 9.63 -12.12
CA GLY A 40 -15.03 10.88 -11.42
C GLY A 40 -13.87 11.85 -11.35
N GLN A 41 -13.78 12.59 -10.24
CA GLN A 41 -12.75 13.59 -10.06
C GLN A 41 -11.45 12.98 -9.58
N ILE A 42 -10.36 13.56 -10.06
CA ILE A 42 -9.00 13.10 -9.77
C ILE A 42 -8.72 13.03 -8.26
N SER A 43 -9.33 13.90 -7.45
CA SER A 43 -9.17 13.97 -5.98
C SER A 43 -9.50 12.66 -5.24
N TRP A 44 -10.32 11.78 -5.81
CA TRP A 44 -10.61 10.46 -5.23
C TRP A 44 -10.20 9.29 -6.11
N VAL A 45 -10.24 9.45 -7.44
CA VAL A 45 -9.97 8.35 -8.37
C VAL A 45 -8.54 7.80 -8.21
N THR A 46 -7.55 8.68 -7.98
CA THR A 46 -6.12 8.34 -8.00
C THR A 46 -5.55 7.97 -6.62
N TRP A 47 -6.18 7.00 -5.94
CA TRP A 47 -5.77 6.57 -4.60
C TRP A 47 -5.56 5.03 -4.51
N PRO A 48 -4.35 4.51 -4.78
CA PRO A 48 -4.02 3.07 -4.74
C PRO A 48 -3.51 2.57 -3.36
N LEU A 49 -4.00 3.17 -2.27
CA LEU A 49 -3.50 2.92 -0.91
C LEU A 49 -4.42 2.02 -0.07
N SER A 50 -5.47 1.47 -0.69
CA SER A 50 -6.40 0.54 -0.04
C SER A 50 -5.71 -0.71 0.51
N PRO A 51 -4.74 -1.37 -0.18
CA PRO A 51 -4.00 -2.49 0.39
C PRO A 51 -3.29 -2.14 1.70
N ALA A 52 -2.56 -1.02 1.73
CA ALA A 52 -1.85 -0.59 2.94
C ALA A 52 -2.80 -0.41 4.13
N TRP A 53 -3.98 0.19 3.90
CA TRP A 53 -4.97 0.40 4.95
C TRP A 53 -5.68 -0.90 5.36
N LEU A 54 -6.16 -1.70 4.39
CA LEU A 54 -6.88 -2.96 4.67
C LEU A 54 -5.99 -3.98 5.38
N CYS A 55 -4.70 -4.02 5.05
CA CYS A 55 -3.74 -4.89 5.72
C CYS A 55 -3.59 -4.58 7.21
N GLN A 56 -3.79 -3.32 7.64
CA GLN A 56 -3.78 -2.99 9.08
C GLN A 56 -4.83 -3.78 9.85
N HIS A 57 -6.02 -4.00 9.29
CA HIS A 57 -7.04 -4.81 9.96
C HIS A 57 -6.62 -6.28 10.14
N LEU A 58 -5.85 -6.82 9.20
CA LEU A 58 -5.33 -8.19 9.28
C LEU A 58 -4.21 -8.29 10.33
N ILE A 59 -3.32 -7.30 10.34
CA ILE A 59 -2.23 -7.18 11.31
C ILE A 59 -2.80 -7.04 12.71
N GLU A 60 -3.76 -6.13 12.91
CA GLU A 60 -4.42 -5.94 14.20
C GLU A 60 -5.18 -7.19 14.66
N HIS A 61 -5.86 -7.90 13.74
CA HIS A 61 -6.49 -9.16 14.11
C HIS A 61 -5.49 -10.16 14.67
N TRP A 62 -4.31 -10.30 14.06
CA TRP A 62 -3.24 -11.13 14.60
C TRP A 62 -2.70 -10.58 15.93
N ARG A 63 -2.40 -9.28 16.04
CA ARG A 63 -1.87 -8.67 17.28
C ARG A 63 -2.77 -8.90 18.49
N TYR A 64 -4.09 -8.80 18.31
CA TYR A 64 -5.05 -8.99 19.39
C TYR A 64 -5.36 -10.46 19.70
N SER A 65 -5.31 -11.33 18.69
CA SER A 65 -5.65 -12.76 18.87
C SER A 65 -4.45 -13.63 19.23
N GLY A 66 -3.24 -13.25 18.81
CA GLY A 66 -2.06 -14.10 18.81
C GLY A 66 -2.15 -15.31 17.87
N ASP A 67 -3.12 -15.35 16.95
CA ASP A 67 -3.35 -16.51 16.08
C ASP A 67 -2.27 -16.60 14.97
N GLU A 68 -1.22 -17.38 15.23
CA GLU A 68 -0.14 -17.62 14.28
C GLU A 68 -0.58 -18.37 13.02
N SER A 69 -1.62 -19.21 13.13
CA SER A 69 -2.15 -19.95 11.98
C SER A 69 -2.82 -18.98 11.02
N PHE A 70 -3.66 -18.08 11.54
CA PHE A 70 -4.26 -16.99 10.77
C PHE A 70 -3.18 -16.11 10.14
N LEU A 71 -2.16 -15.73 10.92
CA LEU A 71 -1.05 -14.92 10.43
C LEU A 71 -0.37 -15.59 9.23
N ARG A 72 0.15 -16.81 9.40
CA ARG A 72 0.96 -17.48 8.38
C ARG A 72 0.15 -17.84 7.14
N GLN A 73 -1.10 -18.27 7.30
CA GLN A 73 -1.89 -18.82 6.20
C GLN A 73 -2.71 -17.76 5.45
N ARG A 74 -3.08 -16.65 6.12
CA ARG A 74 -4.03 -15.68 5.57
C ARG A 74 -3.52 -14.25 5.57
N ALA A 75 -3.06 -13.74 6.71
CA ALA A 75 -2.63 -12.34 6.80
C ALA A 75 -1.32 -12.09 6.06
N TRP A 76 -0.30 -12.92 6.31
CA TRP A 76 1.05 -12.74 5.79
C TRP A 76 1.11 -12.71 4.26
N PRO A 77 0.49 -13.64 3.50
CA PRO A 77 0.50 -13.56 2.04
C PRO A 77 -0.04 -12.23 1.50
N LEU A 78 -1.07 -11.67 2.15
CA LEU A 78 -1.69 -10.40 1.77
C LEU A 78 -0.81 -9.20 2.12
N VAL A 79 -0.26 -9.18 3.35
CA VAL A 79 0.66 -8.14 3.83
C VAL A 79 1.93 -8.10 2.98
N ALA A 80 2.56 -9.26 2.75
CA ALA A 80 3.75 -9.38 1.92
C ALA A 80 3.48 -8.98 0.46
N GLY A 81 2.32 -9.36 -0.08
CA GLY A 81 1.88 -8.94 -1.41
C GLY A 81 1.71 -7.41 -1.54
N ALA A 82 1.07 -6.78 -0.56
CA ALA A 82 0.93 -5.32 -0.54
C ALA A 82 2.31 -4.63 -0.42
N CYS A 83 3.20 -5.16 0.41
CA CYS A 83 4.57 -4.65 0.55
C CYS A 83 5.34 -4.71 -0.77
N ARG A 84 5.27 -5.82 -1.49
CA ARG A 84 5.92 -5.98 -2.80
C ARG A 84 5.41 -4.96 -3.83
N PHE A 85 4.10 -4.72 -3.86
CA PHE A 85 3.53 -3.68 -4.72
C PHE A 85 4.12 -2.31 -4.40
N TYR A 86 4.11 -1.88 -3.13
CA TYR A 86 4.61 -0.54 -2.78
C TYR A 86 6.13 -0.42 -2.95
N LEU A 87 6.92 -1.46 -2.68
CA LEU A 87 8.35 -1.46 -2.96
C LEU A 87 8.66 -1.28 -4.45
N ALA A 88 7.79 -1.76 -5.35
CA ALA A 88 7.91 -1.56 -6.79
C ALA A 88 7.31 -0.22 -7.26
N TRP A 89 6.34 0.33 -6.53
CA TRP A 89 5.63 1.55 -6.89
C TRP A 89 6.34 2.85 -6.44
N LEU A 90 7.02 2.81 -5.29
CA LEU A 90 7.74 3.96 -4.76
C LEU A 90 8.87 4.41 -5.70
N VAL A 91 9.07 5.72 -5.78
CA VAL A 91 10.15 6.36 -6.55
C VAL A 91 10.96 7.28 -5.65
N GLU A 92 12.18 7.60 -6.07
CA GLU A 92 13.00 8.59 -5.38
C GLU A 92 12.56 10.03 -5.73
N ASP A 93 12.54 10.92 -4.75
CA ASP A 93 12.46 12.36 -4.95
C ASP A 93 13.84 13.00 -5.18
N ALA A 94 13.90 14.34 -5.24
CA ALA A 94 15.14 15.05 -5.50
C ALA A 94 16.16 14.92 -4.35
N GLU A 95 15.68 14.59 -3.15
CA GLU A 95 16.44 14.40 -1.93
C GLU A 95 16.82 12.93 -1.71
N GLY A 96 16.44 12.03 -2.62
CA GLY A 96 16.73 10.58 -2.55
C GLY A 96 15.79 9.80 -1.61
N GLN A 97 14.72 10.43 -1.14
CA GLN A 97 13.70 9.81 -0.30
C GLN A 97 12.68 9.06 -1.16
N LEU A 98 12.18 7.94 -0.65
CA LEU A 98 11.16 7.14 -1.30
C LEU A 98 9.78 7.76 -1.05
N ILE A 99 9.06 8.01 -2.15
CA ILE A 99 7.73 8.62 -2.16
C ILE A 99 6.82 7.95 -3.19
N THR A 100 5.50 8.11 -3.03
CA THR A 100 4.58 7.74 -4.10
C THR A 100 4.75 8.69 -5.28
N PRO A 101 4.85 8.18 -6.53
CA PRO A 101 5.06 9.03 -7.71
C PRO A 101 3.85 9.89 -8.03
N VAL A 102 2.66 9.47 -7.60
CA VAL A 102 1.39 10.16 -7.76
C VAL A 102 0.44 9.66 -6.67
N GLY A 103 -0.28 10.57 -6.02
CA GLY A 103 -1.30 10.24 -5.04
C GLY A 103 -2.19 11.44 -4.70
N THR A 104 -3.22 11.19 -3.90
CA THR A 104 -4.12 12.23 -3.39
C THR A 104 -4.23 12.14 -1.87
N SER A 105 -4.45 13.28 -1.22
CA SER A 105 -5.11 13.26 0.09
C SER A 105 -6.60 13.07 -0.18
N PRO A 106 -7.21 11.92 0.17
CA PRO A 106 -8.51 11.52 -0.34
C PRO A 106 -9.54 12.64 -0.33
N GLU A 107 -10.14 12.88 -1.51
CA GLU A 107 -11.21 13.85 -1.75
C GLU A 107 -10.86 15.33 -1.50
N ASN A 108 -9.63 15.62 -1.07
CA ASN A 108 -9.18 16.97 -0.81
C ASN A 108 -8.59 17.63 -2.06
N SER A 109 -8.61 18.96 -2.07
CA SER A 109 -7.90 19.78 -3.06
C SER A 109 -7.24 20.97 -2.38
N TYR A 110 -6.16 21.46 -2.98
CA TYR A 110 -5.38 22.60 -2.49
C TYR A 110 -5.18 23.63 -3.60
N ARG A 111 -4.80 24.85 -3.21
CA ARG A 111 -4.56 25.95 -4.14
C ARG A 111 -3.06 26.17 -4.36
N LEU A 112 -2.66 26.23 -5.62
CA LEU A 112 -1.30 26.57 -6.04
C LEU A 112 -1.37 27.50 -7.25
N ASN A 113 -0.73 28.66 -7.17
CA ASN A 113 -0.67 29.65 -8.27
C ASN A 113 -2.06 30.01 -8.86
N GLY A 114 -3.08 30.11 -8.00
CA GLY A 114 -4.46 30.42 -8.41
C GLY A 114 -5.25 29.25 -9.00
N GLN A 115 -4.66 28.06 -9.10
CA GLN A 115 -5.32 26.84 -9.57
C GLN A 115 -5.71 25.93 -8.40
N THR A 116 -6.79 25.17 -8.58
CA THR A 116 -7.17 24.08 -7.66
C THR A 116 -6.57 22.78 -8.17
N ILE A 117 -5.78 22.11 -7.34
CA ILE A 117 -5.06 20.86 -7.64
C ILE A 117 -5.43 19.83 -6.57
N ALA A 118 -5.44 18.54 -6.92
CA ALA A 118 -5.75 17.47 -5.98
C ALA A 118 -4.68 16.37 -5.89
N VAL A 119 -3.75 16.34 -6.85
CA VAL A 119 -2.71 15.30 -6.96
C VAL A 119 -1.38 15.87 -6.52
N ASP A 120 -0.62 15.07 -5.79
CA ASP A 120 0.74 15.40 -5.38
C ASP A 120 1.65 14.17 -5.41
N ARG A 121 2.95 14.40 -5.18
CA ARG A 121 3.99 13.40 -5.02
C ARG A 121 4.26 13.17 -3.54
N GLY A 122 4.05 11.93 -3.07
CA GLY A 122 4.20 11.58 -1.65
C GLY A 122 3.28 12.37 -0.70
N PRO A 123 1.94 12.39 -0.89
CA PRO A 123 1.03 12.91 0.13
C PRO A 123 1.30 12.28 1.51
N ALA A 124 1.11 13.04 2.58
CA ALA A 124 1.37 12.57 3.94
C ALA A 124 0.63 11.27 4.28
N MET A 125 -0.62 11.10 3.81
CA MET A 125 -1.39 9.87 4.02
C MET A 125 -0.74 8.65 3.37
N ASP A 126 -0.26 8.77 2.14
CA ASP A 126 0.44 7.69 1.45
C ASP A 126 1.69 7.28 2.23
N GLN A 127 2.48 8.28 2.66
CA GLN A 127 3.69 8.05 3.43
C GLN A 127 3.40 7.35 4.76
N SER A 128 2.38 7.81 5.50
CA SER A 128 1.96 7.19 6.77
C SER A 128 1.53 5.75 6.60
N LEU A 129 0.64 5.47 5.64
CA LEU A 129 0.08 4.12 5.44
C LEU A 129 1.14 3.12 4.99
N ILE A 130 2.02 3.52 4.08
CA ILE A 130 3.11 2.67 3.60
C ILE A 130 4.14 2.43 4.71
N ALA A 131 4.50 3.46 5.48
CA ALA A 131 5.42 3.33 6.60
C ALA A 131 4.88 2.35 7.66
N GLU A 132 3.60 2.49 8.02
CA GLU A 132 2.94 1.60 8.99
C GLU A 132 2.87 0.15 8.48
N LEU A 133 2.52 -0.05 7.21
CA LEU A 133 2.52 -1.37 6.58
C LEU A 133 3.91 -1.99 6.60
N PHE A 134 4.94 -1.26 6.17
CA PHE A 134 6.31 -1.76 6.09
C PHE A 134 6.87 -2.10 7.47
N ALA A 135 6.62 -1.24 8.47
CA ALA A 135 7.07 -1.48 9.84
C ALA A 135 6.45 -2.74 10.43
N ALA A 136 5.13 -2.91 10.31
CA ALA A 136 4.44 -4.09 10.79
C ALA A 136 4.84 -5.37 10.01
N ALA A 137 5.03 -5.26 8.69
CA ALA A 137 5.49 -6.38 7.88
C ALA A 137 6.91 -6.81 8.26
N LEU A 138 7.81 -5.88 8.54
CA LEU A 138 9.16 -6.17 9.01
C LEU A 138 9.14 -6.83 10.40
N GLU A 139 8.34 -6.32 11.33
CA GLU A 139 8.12 -6.90 12.67
C GLU A 139 7.68 -8.37 12.55
N ILE A 140 6.67 -8.65 11.73
CA ILE A 140 6.16 -10.00 11.49
C ILE A 140 7.25 -10.88 10.86
N ALA A 141 7.92 -10.39 9.82
CA ALA A 141 8.93 -11.14 9.09
C ALA A 141 10.07 -11.60 10.01
N GLU A 142 10.57 -10.70 10.86
CA GLU A 142 11.66 -10.98 11.80
C GLU A 142 11.21 -11.89 12.95
N SER A 143 9.99 -11.70 13.46
CA SER A 143 9.47 -12.49 14.59
C SER A 143 9.20 -13.95 14.23
N TYR A 144 8.83 -14.21 12.97
CA TYR A 144 8.39 -15.53 12.51
C TYR A 144 9.31 -16.20 11.48
N ASP A 145 10.44 -15.56 11.18
CA ASP A 145 11.42 -15.94 10.15
C ASP A 145 10.76 -16.19 8.78
N LEU A 146 10.01 -15.19 8.32
CA LEU A 146 9.23 -15.22 7.08
C LEU A 146 9.86 -14.33 6.01
N ASP A 147 10.07 -14.87 4.80
CA ASP A 147 10.47 -14.12 3.61
C ASP A 147 11.66 -13.17 3.86
N THR A 148 12.83 -13.74 4.20
CA THR A 148 14.04 -12.99 4.56
C THR A 148 14.43 -11.94 3.51
N ALA A 149 14.20 -12.25 2.22
CA ALA A 149 14.47 -11.32 1.12
C ALA A 149 13.55 -10.09 1.15
N LEU A 150 12.25 -10.29 1.42
CA LEU A 150 11.34 -9.16 1.62
C LEU A 150 11.72 -8.34 2.86
N ALA A 151 12.06 -9.01 3.98
CA ALA A 151 12.48 -8.35 5.21
C ALA A 151 13.70 -7.43 4.99
N GLU A 152 14.71 -7.89 4.24
CA GLU A 152 15.88 -7.08 3.88
C GLU A 152 15.51 -5.84 3.06
N ARG A 153 14.62 -6.00 2.07
CA ARG A 153 14.13 -4.88 1.25
C ARG A 153 13.36 -3.87 2.10
N LEU A 154 12.49 -4.33 2.99
CA LEU A 154 11.72 -3.48 3.90
C LEU A 154 12.63 -2.71 4.86
N ARG A 155 13.62 -3.39 5.45
CA ARG A 155 14.62 -2.78 6.34
C ARG A 155 15.43 -1.69 5.64
N ALA A 156 15.74 -1.88 4.35
CA ALA A 156 16.44 -0.87 3.55
C ALA A 156 15.52 0.29 3.12
N ALA A 157 14.24 0.03 2.87
CA ALA A 157 13.29 1.03 2.37
C ALA A 157 12.73 1.95 3.46
N LEU A 158 12.39 1.42 4.65
CA LEU A 158 11.80 2.16 5.77
C LEU A 158 12.52 3.48 6.12
N PRO A 159 13.85 3.50 6.38
CA PRO A 159 14.55 4.73 6.74
C PRO A 159 14.68 5.73 5.57
N ARG A 160 14.32 5.30 4.35
CA ARG A 160 14.36 6.12 3.15
C ARG A 160 13.00 6.73 2.81
N LEU A 161 11.90 6.26 3.41
CA LEU A 161 10.59 6.91 3.23
C LEU A 161 10.69 8.37 3.68
N ARG A 162 9.98 9.27 2.98
CA ARG A 162 9.94 10.68 3.37
C ARG A 162 9.36 10.79 4.80
N PRO A 163 10.07 11.42 5.74
CA PRO A 163 9.57 11.61 7.10
C PRO A 163 8.36 12.55 7.10
N LEU A 164 7.46 12.31 8.06
CA LEU A 164 6.29 13.15 8.32
C LEU A 164 6.64 14.37 9.17
#